data_AF-A0A969SWE9-F1
#
_entry.id   AF-A0A969SWE9-F1
#
_cell.length_a   1.000
_cell.length_b   1.000
_cell.length_c   1.000
_cell.angle_alpha   90.00
_cell.angle_beta   90.00
_cell.angle_gamma   90.00
#
_symmetry.space_group_name_H-M   'P 1'
#
loop_
_entity.id
_entity.type
_entity.pdbx_description
1 polymer ?
#
loop_
_entity_poly.entity_id
_entity_poly.type
_entity_poly.pdbx_seq_one_letter_code
_entity_poly.pdbx_strand_id
1 'polypeptide(L)'
;MNNPSFPIGTNLNGISNSSPQFPFIDYFKSSRDWSISGSENQVSFDADGWVTSLDGDTSVRTSFPNNNLGGQFVVLYEGEGTIGYTGAVKQDKSASVPGRDIVNIEPNKTPGLTITETDPNNNGNYIRNIQIIPAEYENLAESQTFNPDFLKSLEGYQVMRFMDWMSTNNSQISDWDDRPDIESANYLEKEFPSKFWLS
;
A
#
# COMPACT_ATOMS: atom_id res chain seq x y z
N MET A 1 -49.36 2.17 -10.01
CA MET A 1 -48.42 1.36 -10.81
C MET A 1 -47.04 1.59 -10.21
N ASN A 2 -46.52 0.62 -9.46
CA ASN A 2 -45.20 0.70 -8.81
C ASN A 2 -44.16 0.11 -9.76
N ASN A 3 -43.16 0.90 -10.15
CA ASN A 3 -41.94 0.41 -10.79
C ASN A 3 -41.01 -0.11 -9.67
N PRO A 4 -40.70 -1.41 -9.58
CA PRO A 4 -39.65 -1.86 -8.69
C PRO A 4 -38.30 -1.43 -9.28
N SER A 5 -37.59 -0.57 -8.56
CA SER A 5 -36.17 -0.29 -8.78
C SER A 5 -35.40 -1.57 -8.51
N PHE A 6 -34.71 -2.09 -9.53
CA PHE A 6 -33.80 -3.21 -9.39
C PHE A 6 -32.48 -2.70 -8.76
N PRO A 7 -31.99 -3.31 -7.67
CA PRO A 7 -30.69 -2.94 -7.10
C PRO A 7 -29.59 -3.37 -8.07
N ILE A 8 -28.83 -2.40 -8.58
CA ILE A 8 -27.64 -2.63 -9.39
C ILE A 8 -26.50 -2.99 -8.43
N GLY A 9 -25.99 -4.21 -8.52
CA GLY A 9 -24.76 -4.63 -7.84
C GLY A 9 -23.56 -4.27 -8.71
N THR A 10 -22.52 -3.70 -8.11
CA THR A 10 -21.21 -3.52 -8.74
C THR A 10 -20.22 -4.50 -8.14
N ASN A 11 -19.27 -5.01 -8.93
CA ASN A 11 -18.13 -5.74 -8.40
C ASN A 11 -17.08 -4.71 -7.96
N LEU A 12 -16.52 -4.85 -6.76
CA LEU A 12 -15.28 -4.14 -6.44
C LEU A 12 -14.19 -4.84 -7.23
N ASN A 13 -13.61 -4.15 -8.21
CA ASN A 13 -12.49 -4.70 -8.97
C ASN A 13 -11.37 -5.11 -8.00
N GLY A 14 -10.73 -6.25 -8.26
CA GLY A 14 -9.58 -6.73 -7.49
C GLY A 14 -8.53 -5.63 -7.29
N ILE A 15 -7.78 -5.73 -6.19
CA ILE A 15 -6.62 -4.88 -5.92
C ILE A 15 -5.64 -5.13 -7.07
N SER A 16 -5.71 -4.27 -8.07
CA SER A 16 -4.82 -4.29 -9.21
C SER A 16 -4.25 -2.89 -9.34
N ASN A 17 -3.05 -2.79 -9.90
CA ASN A 17 -2.38 -1.53 -10.21
C ASN A 17 -3.15 -0.64 -11.22
N SER A 18 -4.39 -1.02 -11.55
CA SER A 18 -5.32 -0.34 -12.45
C SER A 18 -6.72 -0.22 -11.84
N SER A 19 -6.94 -0.56 -10.56
CA SER A 19 -8.23 -0.38 -9.92
C SER A 19 -8.41 1.09 -9.52
N PRO A 20 -9.40 1.81 -10.09
CA PRO A 20 -9.57 3.24 -9.87
C PRO A 20 -10.02 3.60 -8.44
N GLN A 21 -10.14 2.60 -7.55
CA GLN A 21 -10.95 2.69 -6.34
C GLN A 21 -10.17 2.86 -5.04
N PHE A 22 -8.82 2.87 -5.03
CA PHE A 22 -7.96 3.12 -3.85
C PHE A 22 -8.65 2.88 -2.50
N PRO A 23 -8.92 1.63 -2.14
CA PRO A 23 -9.77 1.37 -1.00
C PRO A 23 -9.15 1.89 0.29
N PHE A 24 -7.82 1.88 0.40
CA PHE A 24 -7.12 2.26 1.63
C PHE A 24 -6.68 3.73 1.64
N ILE A 25 -6.71 4.34 2.82
CA ILE A 25 -6.03 5.63 3.06
C ILE A 25 -4.52 5.46 2.86
N ASP A 26 -3.99 4.30 3.24
CA ASP A 26 -2.60 3.93 2.99
C ASP A 26 -2.41 3.35 1.58
N TYR A 27 -1.80 4.14 0.71
CA TYR A 27 -1.55 3.78 -0.68
C TYR A 27 -0.46 2.72 -0.81
N PHE A 28 0.38 2.55 0.21
CA PHE A 28 1.42 1.52 0.22
C PHE A 28 0.82 0.11 0.24
N LYS A 29 -0.33 -0.10 0.89
CA LYS A 29 -1.03 -1.39 0.85
C LYS A 29 -1.44 -1.85 -0.55
N SER A 30 -1.53 -0.92 -1.49
CA SER A 30 -1.80 -1.19 -2.91
C SER A 30 -0.54 -1.14 -3.78
N SER A 31 0.66 -1.08 -3.20
CA SER A 31 1.90 -1.08 -3.96
C SER A 31 2.16 -2.43 -4.63
N ARG A 32 2.99 -2.42 -5.67
CA ARG A 32 3.55 -3.66 -6.22
C ARG A 32 4.50 -4.31 -5.22
N ASP A 33 4.85 -5.56 -5.48
CA ASP A 33 5.93 -6.22 -4.77
C ASP A 33 7.28 -5.55 -5.01
N TRP A 34 8.22 -5.82 -4.10
CA TRP A 34 9.57 -5.31 -4.18
C TRP A 34 10.28 -5.85 -5.42
N SER A 35 10.78 -4.92 -6.24
CA SER A 35 11.75 -5.21 -7.29
C SER A 35 13.15 -5.01 -6.74
N ILE A 36 13.95 -6.07 -6.76
CA ILE A 36 15.35 -6.04 -6.31
C ILE A 36 16.24 -5.60 -7.48
N SER A 37 17.14 -4.66 -7.22
CA SER A 37 18.26 -4.33 -8.09
C SER A 37 19.54 -4.88 -7.46
N GLY A 38 20.24 -5.76 -8.18
CA GLY A 38 21.43 -6.45 -7.69
C GLY A 38 21.16 -7.94 -7.44
N SER A 39 21.84 -8.53 -6.44
CA SER A 39 21.71 -9.96 -6.13
C SER A 39 20.57 -10.19 -5.13
N GLU A 40 19.62 -11.05 -5.48
CA GLU A 40 18.51 -11.40 -4.58
C GLU A 40 18.98 -12.06 -3.28
N ASN A 41 20.11 -12.79 -3.30
CA ASN A 41 20.70 -13.43 -2.11
C ASN A 41 21.28 -12.44 -1.09
N GLN A 42 21.30 -11.15 -1.41
CA GLN A 42 21.79 -10.06 -0.56
C GLN A 42 20.65 -9.22 0.03
N VAL A 43 19.41 -9.67 -0.13
CA VAL A 43 18.21 -9.02 0.40
C VAL A 43 17.47 -10.03 1.26
N SER A 44 17.19 -9.66 2.50
CA SER A 44 16.39 -10.49 3.41
C SER A 44 15.08 -9.80 3.75
N PHE A 45 14.02 -10.59 3.90
CA PHE A 45 12.70 -10.13 4.27
C PHE A 45 12.24 -10.76 5.58
N ASP A 46 11.43 -10.05 6.35
CA ASP A 46 10.69 -10.64 7.47
C ASP A 46 9.44 -11.41 6.99
N ALA A 47 8.67 -11.92 7.93
CA ALA A 47 7.43 -12.66 7.63
C ALA A 47 6.36 -11.79 6.95
N ASP A 48 6.38 -10.47 7.16
CA ASP A 48 5.41 -9.51 6.63
C ASP A 48 5.84 -8.94 5.26
N GLY A 49 7.07 -9.24 4.83
CA GLY A 49 7.63 -8.79 3.56
C GLY A 49 8.37 -7.45 3.63
N TRP A 50 8.75 -7.00 4.83
CA TRP A 50 9.62 -5.84 5.03
C TRP A 50 11.08 -6.21 4.84
N VAL A 51 11.87 -5.25 4.37
CA VAL A 51 13.27 -5.48 4.01
C VAL A 51 14.14 -5.31 5.25
N THR A 52 14.64 -6.43 5.76
CA THR A 52 15.40 -6.50 7.01
C THR A 52 16.88 -6.22 6.82
N SER A 53 17.44 -6.58 5.67
CA SER A 53 18.84 -6.29 5.32
C SER A 53 19.05 -6.12 3.82
N LEU A 54 20.04 -5.30 3.49
CA LEU A 54 20.54 -5.04 2.14
C LEU A 54 22.07 -5.03 2.21
N ASP A 55 22.74 -5.89 1.43
CA ASP A 55 24.19 -5.95 1.36
C ASP A 55 24.73 -5.53 -0.01
N GLY A 56 25.98 -5.05 -0.05
CA GLY A 56 26.65 -4.65 -1.29
C GLY A 56 25.96 -3.48 -1.99
N ASP A 57 25.96 -3.48 -3.33
CA ASP A 57 25.33 -2.44 -4.16
C ASP A 57 23.85 -2.77 -4.47
N THR A 58 23.13 -3.37 -3.52
CA THR A 58 21.71 -3.74 -3.71
C THR A 58 20.76 -2.64 -3.30
N SER A 59 19.59 -2.61 -3.94
CA SER A 59 18.46 -1.78 -3.51
C SER A 59 17.15 -2.46 -3.86
N VAL A 60 16.10 -2.12 -3.12
CA VAL A 60 14.74 -2.58 -3.38
C VAL A 60 13.88 -1.40 -3.76
N ARG A 61 12.97 -1.61 -4.72
CA ARG A 61 12.07 -0.58 -5.20
C ARG A 61 10.67 -1.12 -5.33
N THR A 62 9.69 -0.33 -4.92
CA THR A 62 8.29 -0.55 -5.27
C THR A 62 7.71 0.67 -5.96
N SER A 63 6.63 0.46 -6.71
CA SER A 63 5.77 1.54 -7.19
C SER A 63 4.38 1.35 -6.64
N PHE A 64 3.74 2.46 -6.32
CA PHE A 64 2.39 2.48 -5.78
C PHE A 64 1.46 3.22 -6.75
N PRO A 65 0.17 2.85 -6.77
CA PRO A 65 -0.74 3.41 -7.74
C PRO A 65 -0.95 4.91 -7.49
N ASN A 66 -1.10 5.64 -8.59
CA ASN A 66 -1.41 7.07 -8.60
C ASN A 66 -2.44 7.29 -9.72
N ASN A 67 -3.73 7.41 -9.39
CA ASN A 67 -4.81 7.65 -10.37
C ASN A 67 -4.82 9.12 -10.82
N ASN A 68 -3.66 9.62 -11.20
CA ASN A 68 -3.43 11.02 -11.56
C ASN A 68 -3.66 12.01 -10.42
N LEU A 69 -3.65 11.53 -9.17
CA LEU A 69 -3.71 12.34 -7.97
C LEU A 69 -2.31 12.92 -7.71
N GLY A 70 -2.06 14.08 -8.31
CA GLY A 70 -0.95 14.92 -7.91
C GLY A 70 -1.26 15.57 -6.57
N GLY A 71 -0.25 15.83 -5.75
CA GLY A 71 -0.47 16.45 -4.45
C GLY A 71 0.65 16.19 -3.45
N GLN A 72 0.44 16.67 -2.23
CA GLN A 72 1.33 16.42 -1.11
C GLN A 72 0.89 15.15 -0.38
N PHE A 73 1.85 14.31 -0.05
CA PHE A 73 1.69 13.07 0.68
C PHE A 73 2.65 13.06 1.86
N VAL A 74 2.25 12.33 2.89
CA VAL A 74 3.07 12.01 4.05
C VAL A 74 3.46 10.55 3.92
N VAL A 75 4.76 10.28 4.00
CA VAL A 75 5.29 8.91 4.07
C VAL A 75 5.75 8.67 5.50
N LEU A 76 5.04 7.80 6.20
CA LEU A 76 5.38 7.38 7.55
C LEU A 76 6.12 6.05 7.47
N TYR A 77 7.11 5.86 8.35
CA TYR A 77 7.83 4.59 8.46
C TYR A 77 8.47 4.48 9.85
N GLU A 78 8.69 3.25 10.28
CA GLU A 78 9.53 2.94 11.42
C GLU A 78 10.90 2.46 10.93
N GLY A 79 11.92 2.51 11.79
CA GLY A 79 13.25 2.00 11.48
C GLY A 79 14.27 3.05 11.06
N GLU A 80 15.49 2.59 10.86
CA GLU A 80 16.64 3.36 10.41
C GLU A 80 17.09 2.87 9.04
N GLY A 81 17.43 3.82 8.17
CA GLY A 81 17.93 3.54 6.83
C GLY A 81 17.72 4.72 5.88
N THR A 82 17.84 4.45 4.59
CA THR A 82 17.73 5.45 3.53
C THR A 82 16.60 5.11 2.57
N ILE A 83 15.55 5.93 2.59
CA ILE A 83 14.46 5.91 1.61
C ILE A 83 14.73 6.94 0.51
N GLY A 84 14.67 6.48 -0.73
CA GLY A 84 14.72 7.28 -1.94
C GLY A 84 13.37 7.31 -2.66
N TYR A 85 13.17 8.35 -3.46
CA TYR A 85 11.92 8.58 -4.17
C TYR A 85 12.15 8.64 -5.69
N THR A 86 11.29 7.97 -6.45
CA THR A 86 11.39 7.83 -7.91
C THR A 86 10.04 8.13 -8.57
N GLY A 87 10.04 8.24 -9.91
CA GLY A 87 8.76 8.31 -10.64
C GLY A 87 7.98 9.62 -10.45
N ALA A 88 8.70 10.75 -10.39
CA ALA A 88 8.15 12.09 -10.18
C ALA A 88 7.59 12.35 -8.77
N VAL A 89 8.19 11.70 -7.77
CA VAL A 89 8.04 12.06 -6.36
C VAL A 89 9.20 12.97 -5.96
N LYS A 90 8.87 14.12 -5.35
CA LYS A 90 9.83 15.12 -4.86
C LYS A 90 9.69 15.26 -3.36
N GLN A 91 10.70 14.79 -2.62
CA GLN A 91 10.77 14.97 -1.17
C GLN A 91 11.05 16.43 -0.80
N ASP A 92 10.26 16.98 0.12
CA ASP A 92 10.57 18.21 0.82
C ASP A 92 11.42 17.88 2.05
N LYS A 93 12.75 17.87 1.85
CA LYS A 93 13.71 17.58 2.91
C LYS A 93 13.65 18.57 4.09
N SER A 94 13.12 19.78 3.88
CA SER A 94 13.03 20.79 4.94
C SER A 94 11.87 20.56 5.90
N ALA A 95 10.80 19.91 5.41
CA ALA A 95 9.63 19.53 6.18
C ALA A 95 9.66 18.05 6.65
N SER A 96 10.63 17.27 6.16
CA SER A 96 10.81 15.86 6.51
C SER A 96 11.68 15.69 7.75
N VAL A 97 11.34 14.70 8.57
CA VAL A 97 12.08 14.28 9.76
C VAL A 97 12.22 12.76 9.78
N PRO A 98 13.16 12.17 10.53
CA PRO A 98 13.26 10.71 10.62
C PRO A 98 11.92 10.05 10.99
N GLY A 99 11.52 9.04 10.22
CA GLY A 99 10.23 8.34 10.34
C GLY A 99 9.03 9.04 9.67
N ARG A 100 9.22 10.25 9.12
CA ARG A 100 8.16 11.02 8.46
C ARG A 100 8.70 11.92 7.35
N ASP A 101 8.46 11.53 6.11
CA ASP A 101 8.78 12.33 4.95
C ASP A 101 7.56 13.08 4.41
N ILE A 102 7.78 14.33 4.00
CA ILE A 102 6.82 15.10 3.19
C ILE A 102 7.25 14.99 1.74
N VAL A 103 6.36 14.50 0.87
CA VAL A 103 6.64 14.35 -0.55
C VAL A 103 5.55 14.97 -1.40
N ASN A 104 5.93 15.50 -2.57
CA ASN A 104 5.01 15.98 -3.57
C ASN A 104 5.05 15.04 -4.78
N ILE A 105 3.89 14.54 -5.18
CA ILE A 105 3.73 13.62 -6.30
C ILE A 105 3.17 14.40 -7.49
N GLU A 106 3.80 14.27 -8.65
CA GLU A 106 3.27 14.85 -9.88
C GLU A 106 2.10 14.00 -10.44
N PRO A 107 1.03 14.63 -10.95
CA PRO A 107 -0.09 13.92 -11.52
C PRO A 107 0.31 13.19 -12.82
N ASN A 108 -0.38 12.08 -13.11
CA ASN A 108 -0.19 11.24 -14.31
C ASN A 108 1.19 10.58 -14.43
N LYS A 109 1.87 10.35 -13.30
CA LYS A 109 3.12 9.59 -13.22
C LYS A 109 2.98 8.45 -12.23
N THR A 110 3.74 7.39 -12.43
CA THR A 110 3.80 6.26 -11.49
C THR A 110 4.86 6.54 -10.43
N PRO A 111 4.46 6.93 -9.21
CA PRO A 111 5.41 7.18 -8.15
C PRO A 111 6.04 5.87 -7.66
N GLY A 112 7.23 5.98 -7.10
CA GLY A 112 7.89 4.84 -6.49
C GLY A 112 8.78 5.22 -5.33
N LEU A 113 9.03 4.23 -4.49
CA LEU A 113 9.86 4.29 -3.31
C LEU A 113 10.99 3.28 -3.46
N THR A 114 12.20 3.67 -3.10
CA THR A 114 13.38 2.81 -3.09
C THR A 114 13.95 2.78 -1.66
N ILE A 115 14.41 1.63 -1.20
CA ILE A 115 15.23 1.51 0.01
C ILE A 115 16.64 1.13 -0.46
N THR A 116 17.63 1.92 -0.08
CA THR A 116 19.05 1.67 -0.41
C THR A 116 19.87 1.28 0.80
N GLU A 117 19.32 1.44 2.01
CA GLU A 117 19.96 1.08 3.27
C GLU A 117 18.87 0.85 4.31
N THR A 118 19.01 -0.15 5.16
CA THR A 118 18.08 -0.51 6.24
C THR A 118 18.86 -1.18 7.37
N ASP A 119 18.50 -0.92 8.62
CA ASP A 119 19.23 -1.40 9.82
C ASP A 119 20.77 -1.23 9.74
N PRO A 120 21.28 -0.01 9.46
CA PRO A 120 22.72 0.22 9.28
C PRO A 120 23.55 -0.16 10.52
N ASN A 121 22.92 -0.21 11.69
CA ASN A 121 23.55 -0.53 12.96
C ASN A 121 23.44 -2.02 13.34
N ASN A 122 22.79 -2.85 12.50
CA ASN A 122 22.56 -4.28 12.74
C ASN A 122 21.96 -4.56 14.12
N ASN A 123 21.00 -3.74 14.54
CA ASN A 123 20.35 -3.82 15.85
C ASN A 123 18.88 -4.27 15.75
N GLY A 124 18.43 -4.64 14.55
CA GLY A 124 17.06 -5.04 14.24
C GLY A 124 16.12 -3.87 13.95
N ASN A 125 16.61 -2.62 13.89
CA ASN A 125 15.80 -1.44 13.62
C ASN A 125 15.70 -1.16 12.10
N TYR A 126 15.26 -2.16 11.32
CA TYR A 126 15.06 -2.03 9.88
C TYR A 126 13.80 -1.24 9.53
N ILE A 127 13.80 -0.64 8.33
CA ILE A 127 12.67 0.10 7.79
C ILE A 127 11.46 -0.84 7.61
N ARG A 128 10.34 -0.47 8.23
CA ARG A 128 9.07 -1.21 8.17
C ARG A 128 7.88 -0.29 8.40
N ASN A 129 6.67 -0.84 8.30
CA ASN A 129 5.42 -0.10 8.51
C ASN A 129 5.33 1.17 7.65
N ILE A 130 5.80 1.07 6.39
CA ILE A 130 5.73 2.19 5.45
C ILE A 130 4.25 2.43 5.12
N GLN A 131 3.80 3.66 5.34
CA GLN A 131 2.49 4.15 4.95
C GLN A 131 2.63 5.34 4.03
N ILE A 132 1.80 5.41 2.99
CA ILE A 132 1.77 6.54 2.05
C ILE A 132 0.37 7.14 2.08
N ILE A 133 0.24 8.32 2.68
CA ILE A 133 -1.05 8.93 3.01
C ILE A 133 -1.15 10.29 2.32
N PRO A 134 -2.26 10.61 1.61
CA PRO A 134 -2.52 11.97 1.16
C PRO A 134 -2.51 12.94 2.35
N ALA A 135 -1.82 14.08 2.26
CA ALA A 135 -1.62 14.97 3.42
C ALA A 135 -2.95 15.46 4.06
N GLU A 136 -4.00 15.58 3.26
CA GLU A 136 -5.37 15.90 3.72
C GLU A 136 -6.02 14.82 4.60
N TYR A 137 -5.54 13.58 4.52
CA TYR A 137 -6.05 12.41 5.26
C TYR A 137 -5.12 11.95 6.38
N GLU A 138 -4.01 12.65 6.66
CA GLU A 138 -3.07 12.29 7.74
C GLU A 138 -3.80 12.14 9.09
N ASN A 139 -4.67 13.08 9.44
CA ASN A 139 -5.45 13.03 10.70
C ASN A 139 -6.51 11.92 10.73
N LEU A 140 -6.85 11.34 9.58
CA LEU A 140 -7.86 10.27 9.49
C LEU A 140 -7.21 8.88 9.51
N ALA A 141 -5.95 8.77 9.08
CA ALA A 141 -5.26 7.50 8.90
C ALA A 141 -5.17 6.65 10.18
N GLU A 142 -5.17 7.26 11.37
CA GLU A 142 -5.19 6.53 12.65
C GLU A 142 -6.54 5.86 12.97
N SER A 143 -7.64 6.38 12.41
CA SER A 143 -9.00 5.96 12.77
C SER A 143 -9.79 5.36 11.61
N GLN A 144 -9.27 5.48 10.39
CA GLN A 144 -9.94 5.05 9.16
C GLN A 144 -8.99 4.24 8.31
N THR A 145 -9.37 3.00 8.03
CA THR A 145 -8.67 2.13 7.08
C THR A 145 -9.00 2.53 5.64
N PHE A 146 -10.26 2.85 5.37
CA PHE A 146 -10.74 3.09 4.01
C PHE A 146 -10.72 4.57 3.63
N ASN A 147 -10.35 4.85 2.37
CA ASN A 147 -10.33 6.20 1.82
C ASN A 147 -11.75 6.81 1.85
N PRO A 148 -11.94 8.00 2.45
CA PRO A 148 -13.25 8.67 2.49
C PRO A 148 -13.87 8.90 1.11
N ASP A 149 -13.06 9.23 0.09
CA ASP A 149 -13.54 9.39 -1.28
C ASP A 149 -14.01 8.07 -1.89
N PHE A 150 -13.36 6.97 -1.53
CA PHE A 150 -13.82 5.64 -1.89
C PHE A 150 -15.16 5.33 -1.22
N LEU A 151 -15.28 5.54 0.09
CA LEU A 151 -16.55 5.34 0.82
C LEU A 151 -17.68 6.20 0.23
N LYS A 152 -17.40 7.46 -0.10
CA LYS A 152 -18.36 8.36 -0.74
C LYS A 152 -18.75 7.91 -2.14
N SER A 153 -17.82 7.34 -2.91
CA SER A 153 -18.14 6.74 -4.22
C SER A 153 -19.08 5.54 -4.12
N LEU A 154 -19.18 4.92 -2.94
CA LEU A 154 -20.08 3.81 -2.65
C LEU A 154 -21.45 4.26 -2.09
N GLU A 155 -21.61 5.53 -1.70
CA GLU A 155 -22.90 6.10 -1.25
C GLU A 155 -23.93 6.11 -2.39
N GLY A 156 -24.61 4.97 -2.57
CA GLY A 156 -25.57 4.75 -3.65
C GLY A 156 -25.74 3.28 -4.05
N TYR A 157 -24.78 2.43 -3.71
CA TYR A 157 -24.86 0.98 -3.94
C TYR A 157 -25.38 0.27 -2.68
N GLN A 158 -26.48 -0.47 -2.80
CA GLN A 158 -27.13 -1.17 -1.69
C GLN A 158 -26.54 -2.56 -1.40
N VAL A 159 -25.70 -3.06 -2.31
CA VAL A 159 -25.09 -4.39 -2.22
C VAL A 159 -23.64 -4.29 -2.68
N MET A 160 -22.71 -4.54 -1.77
CA MET A 160 -21.29 -4.74 -2.08
C MET A 160 -21.03 -6.23 -2.25
N ARG A 161 -20.36 -6.64 -3.33
CA ARG A 161 -19.82 -8.00 -3.50
C ARG A 161 -18.29 -7.95 -3.44
N PHE A 162 -17.71 -8.77 -2.59
CA PHE A 162 -16.27 -8.85 -2.31
C PHE A 162 -15.54 -9.93 -3.13
N MET A 163 -16.11 -10.36 -4.27
CA MET A 163 -15.66 -11.55 -5.00
C MET A 163 -14.19 -11.46 -5.44
N ASP A 164 -13.72 -10.29 -5.86
CA ASP A 164 -12.34 -10.08 -6.32
C ASP A 164 -11.36 -9.81 -5.17
N TRP A 165 -11.82 -9.30 -4.03
CA TRP A 165 -10.97 -9.11 -2.84
C TRP A 165 -10.69 -10.41 -2.10
N MET A 166 -11.61 -11.38 -2.22
CA MET A 166 -11.48 -12.73 -1.66
C MET A 166 -10.83 -13.72 -2.65
N SER A 167 -10.42 -13.28 -3.84
CA SER A 167 -9.83 -14.15 -4.89
C SER A 167 -10.54 -15.51 -5.07
N THR A 168 -11.88 -15.51 -5.08
CA THR A 168 -12.68 -16.76 -5.00
C THR A 168 -12.58 -17.69 -6.21
N ASN A 169 -12.02 -17.24 -7.33
CA ASN A 169 -11.71 -18.11 -8.47
C ASN A 169 -10.20 -18.39 -8.50
N ASN A 170 -9.81 -19.67 -8.45
CA ASN A 170 -8.42 -20.16 -8.42
C ASN A 170 -7.58 -19.77 -7.19
N SER A 171 -8.19 -19.59 -6.00
CA SER A 171 -7.40 -19.48 -4.77
C SER A 171 -6.52 -20.73 -4.56
N GLN A 172 -5.22 -20.52 -4.35
CA GLN A 172 -4.25 -21.54 -3.95
C GLN A 172 -4.24 -21.73 -2.42
N ILE A 173 -5.02 -20.94 -1.68
CA ILE A 173 -5.07 -20.96 -0.22
C ILE A 173 -5.91 -22.15 0.24
N SER A 174 -5.24 -23.18 0.77
CA SER A 174 -5.89 -24.35 1.37
C SER A 174 -6.02 -24.25 2.87
N ASP A 175 -5.17 -23.46 3.52
CA ASP A 175 -5.04 -23.39 4.97
C ASP A 175 -5.25 -21.97 5.52
N TRP A 176 -5.69 -21.88 6.78
CA TRP A 176 -6.02 -20.60 7.43
C TRP A 176 -4.81 -19.67 7.58
N ASP A 177 -3.60 -20.23 7.60
CA ASP A 177 -2.34 -19.52 7.82
C ASP A 177 -1.79 -18.86 6.54
N ASP A 178 -2.31 -19.19 5.35
CA ASP A 178 -1.82 -18.60 4.08
C ASP A 178 -2.40 -17.20 3.80
N ARG A 179 -3.28 -16.71 4.68
CA ARG A 179 -3.91 -15.40 4.50
C ARG A 179 -2.94 -14.28 4.85
N PRO A 180 -2.92 -13.18 4.09
CA PRO A 180 -2.12 -12.01 4.45
C PRO A 180 -2.55 -11.46 5.80
N ASP A 181 -1.57 -11.17 6.66
CA ASP A 181 -1.83 -10.46 7.90
C ASP A 181 -2.00 -8.96 7.62
N ILE A 182 -2.67 -8.26 8.53
CA ILE A 182 -2.85 -6.79 8.47
C ILE A 182 -1.49 -6.09 8.46
N GLU A 183 -0.48 -6.71 9.06
CA GLU A 183 0.89 -6.22 9.14
C GLU A 183 1.70 -6.43 7.85
N SER A 184 1.18 -7.22 6.88
CA SER A 184 1.87 -7.44 5.61
C SER A 184 2.13 -6.14 4.85
N ALA A 185 3.29 -6.04 4.20
CA ALA A 185 3.75 -4.84 3.51
C ALA A 185 2.78 -4.35 2.42
N ASN A 186 2.24 -5.24 1.59
CA ASN A 186 1.24 -4.91 0.57
C ASN A 186 0.28 -6.10 0.31
N TYR A 187 -0.81 -5.84 -0.43
CA TYR A 187 -1.84 -6.84 -0.76
C TYR A 187 -2.08 -7.05 -2.27
N LEU A 188 -1.23 -6.51 -3.16
CA LEU A 188 -1.56 -6.44 -4.60
C LEU A 188 -1.60 -7.80 -5.31
N GLU A 189 -0.88 -8.79 -4.81
CA GLU A 189 -0.89 -10.17 -5.32
C GLU A 189 -1.38 -11.18 -4.26
N LYS A 190 -1.90 -10.69 -3.13
CA LYS A 190 -2.34 -11.51 -2.00
C LYS A 190 -3.82 -11.28 -1.68
N GLU A 191 -4.52 -12.27 -1.14
CA GLU A 191 -5.93 -12.13 -0.73
C GLU A 191 -6.11 -11.02 0.32
N PHE A 192 -7.20 -10.25 0.26
CA PHE A 192 -7.41 -9.20 1.25
C PHE A 192 -7.58 -9.80 2.68
N PRO A 193 -6.91 -9.28 3.73
CA PRO A 193 -7.00 -9.87 5.06
C PRO A 193 -8.43 -9.94 5.57
N SER A 194 -8.95 -11.17 5.72
CA SER A 194 -10.32 -11.41 6.22
C SER A 194 -10.57 -10.87 7.65
N LYS A 195 -9.50 -10.61 8.42
CA LYS A 195 -9.57 -10.05 9.79
C LYS A 195 -10.21 -8.64 9.83
N PHE A 196 -10.23 -7.90 8.72
CA PHE A 196 -10.90 -6.59 8.64
C PHE A 196 -12.43 -6.64 8.80
N TRP A 197 -13.06 -7.81 8.66
CA TRP A 197 -14.53 -7.95 8.68
C TRP A 197 -15.10 -8.48 10.00
N LEU A 198 -14.26 -8.75 11.00
CA LEU A 198 -14.63 -9.46 12.23
C LEU A 198 -14.50 -8.63 13.53
N SER A 199 -14.21 -7.32 13.43
CA SER A 199 -14.21 -6.37 14.55
C SER A 199 -15.49 -5.54 14.60
#